data_AF-A0A9J6EDX0-F1
#
_entry.id   AF-A0A9J6EDX0-F1
#
_cell.length_a   1.000
_cell.length_b   1.000
_cell.length_c   1.000
_cell.angle_alpha   90.00
_cell.angle_beta   90.00
_cell.angle_gamma   90.00
#
_symmetry.space_group_name_H-M   'P 1'
#
loop_
_entity.id
_entity.type
_entity.pdbx_description
1 polymer ?
#
loop_
_entity_poly.entity_id
_entity_poly.type
_entity_poly.pdbx_seq_one_letter_code
_entity_poly.pdbx_strand_id
1 'polypeptide(L)'
;MYSDPLNKLYLLYLRPMLREVQRTNKAYERNDADPAKLLEDLTLLIKMVCSKVLIPTAKIDPLRQPIDGHLDPKPYLGYEFEKLASTLPAGPEVDFVRQRCVNFTVKLSNELRQRLPSNFKILQGMARLSVGACLRVLKEPITELAEHFGVQTKRDRSRERAVEEADPAKTHGSGQILPAMQFRQRAAWVVLFLYLGCGFLCLTQLFQLRNGGTLLRVQGFAVLLACTKTDTKFRMVNSMFPFLLCTMWTTFRRKPTRNGGNKLDVEAEPFELPV
;
A
#
# COMPACT_ATOMS: atom_id res chain seq x y z
N MET A 1 28.80 -0.91 21.70
CA MET A 1 27.37 -1.23 21.48
C MET A 1 27.07 -2.73 21.64
N TYR A 2 27.80 -3.63 20.97
CA TYR A 2 27.59 -5.09 21.09
C TYR A 2 28.19 -5.75 22.34
N SER A 3 29.10 -5.06 23.04
CA SER A 3 29.78 -5.57 24.24
C SER A 3 28.92 -5.51 25.50
N ASP A 4 27.80 -4.81 25.47
CA ASP A 4 26.90 -4.65 26.60
C ASP A 4 25.88 -5.80 26.64
N PRO A 5 25.81 -6.58 27.74
CA PRO A 5 24.90 -7.70 27.87
C PRO A 5 23.42 -7.32 27.74
N LEU A 6 23.02 -6.10 28.14
CA LEU A 6 21.63 -5.64 28.03
C LEU A 6 21.23 -5.39 26.57
N ASN A 7 22.12 -4.77 25.79
CA ASN A 7 21.90 -4.57 24.35
C ASN A 7 21.87 -5.92 23.62
N LYS A 8 22.69 -6.88 24.04
CA LYS A 8 22.64 -8.25 23.52
C LYS A 8 21.29 -8.91 23.81
N LEU A 9 20.74 -8.76 25.01
CA LEU A 9 19.42 -9.26 25.40
C LEU A 9 18.32 -8.73 24.45
N TYR A 10 18.31 -7.43 24.19
CA TYR A 10 17.36 -6.79 23.27
C TYR A 10 17.51 -7.29 21.83
N LEU A 11 18.75 -7.47 21.35
CA LEU A 11 19.03 -7.98 20.00
C LEU A 11 18.61 -9.45 19.83
N LEU A 12 18.74 -10.27 20.87
CA LEU A 12 18.25 -11.66 20.86
C LEU A 12 16.72 -11.70 20.66
N TYR A 13 16.00 -10.77 21.27
CA TYR A 13 14.56 -10.63 21.05
C TYR A 13 14.21 -10.10 19.65
N LEU A 14 14.91 -9.05 19.19
CA LEU A 14 14.61 -8.41 17.91
C LEU A 14 14.88 -9.31 16.70
N ARG A 15 15.95 -10.11 16.73
CA ARG A 15 16.39 -10.92 15.59
C ARG A 15 15.28 -11.83 15.01
N PRO A 16 14.58 -12.67 15.79
CA PRO A 16 13.50 -13.50 15.27
C PRO A 16 12.32 -12.65 14.77
N MET A 17 11.96 -11.57 15.45
CA MET A 17 10.86 -10.69 15.05
C MET A 17 11.13 -10.03 13.69
N LEU A 18 12.31 -9.44 13.53
CA LEU A 18 12.70 -8.78 12.28
C LEU A 18 12.86 -9.77 11.13
N ARG A 19 13.30 -11.00 11.40
CA ARG A 19 13.41 -12.04 10.37
C ARG A 19 12.05 -12.33 9.74
N GLU A 20 11.01 -12.48 10.53
CA GLU A 20 9.66 -12.75 10.02
C GLU A 20 9.08 -11.55 9.27
N VAL A 21 9.25 -10.34 9.80
CA VAL A 21 8.84 -9.10 9.10
C VAL A 21 9.55 -8.96 7.75
N GLN A 22 10.85 -9.21 7.69
CA GLN A 22 11.62 -9.18 6.45
C GLN A 22 11.18 -10.25 5.47
N ARG A 23 10.87 -11.46 5.94
CA ARG A 23 10.35 -12.54 5.11
C ARG A 23 9.04 -12.12 4.44
N THR A 24 8.10 -11.57 5.21
CA THR A 24 6.83 -11.07 4.67
C THR A 24 7.05 -9.93 3.69
N ASN A 25 7.87 -8.92 4.03
CA ASN A 25 8.17 -7.82 3.12
C ASN A 25 8.77 -8.30 1.78
N LYS A 26 9.72 -9.25 1.82
CA LYS A 26 10.28 -9.84 0.60
C LYS A 26 9.26 -10.60 -0.24
N ALA A 27 8.21 -11.16 0.38
CA ALA A 27 7.11 -11.77 -0.36
C ALA A 27 6.31 -10.71 -1.13
N TYR A 28 6.07 -9.54 -0.53
CA TYR A 28 5.40 -8.39 -1.16
C TYR A 28 6.22 -7.75 -2.30
N GLU A 29 7.54 -7.86 -2.28
CA GLU A 29 8.43 -7.37 -3.35
C GLU A 29 8.43 -8.25 -4.62
N ARG A 30 7.79 -9.43 -4.58
CA ARG A 30 7.75 -10.33 -5.75
C ARG A 30 6.71 -9.85 -6.76
N ASN A 31 7.10 -9.86 -8.05
CA ASN A 31 6.24 -9.44 -9.15
C ASN A 31 5.07 -10.40 -9.44
N ASP A 32 5.19 -11.68 -9.05
CA ASP A 32 4.21 -12.74 -9.32
C ASP A 32 3.61 -13.31 -8.01
N ALA A 33 3.48 -12.46 -7.00
CA ALA A 33 2.90 -12.88 -5.73
C ALA A 33 1.36 -12.90 -5.80
N ASP A 34 0.78 -14.01 -5.36
CA ASP A 34 -0.67 -14.14 -5.19
C ASP A 34 -1.16 -13.19 -4.08
N PRO A 35 -2.03 -12.21 -4.39
CA PRO A 35 -2.49 -11.22 -3.43
C PRO A 35 -3.28 -11.82 -2.26
N ALA A 36 -3.95 -12.97 -2.45
CA ALA A 36 -4.68 -13.63 -1.37
C ALA A 36 -3.71 -14.27 -0.36
N LYS A 37 -2.63 -14.89 -0.84
CA LYS A 37 -1.58 -15.46 0.01
C LYS A 37 -0.80 -14.37 0.75
N LEU A 38 -0.49 -13.26 0.09
CA LEU A 38 0.16 -12.13 0.74
C LEU A 38 -0.66 -11.58 1.91
N LEU A 39 -1.97 -11.45 1.72
CA LEU A 39 -2.88 -11.01 2.78
C LEU A 39 -2.91 -12.02 3.95
N GLU A 40 -2.92 -13.31 3.65
CA GLU A 40 -2.84 -14.37 4.65
C GLU A 40 -1.52 -14.31 5.44
N ASP A 41 -0.39 -14.19 4.74
CA ASP A 41 0.95 -14.07 5.35
C ASP A 41 1.04 -12.86 6.28
N LEU A 42 0.51 -11.70 5.87
CA LEU A 42 0.46 -10.51 6.72
C LEU A 42 -0.43 -10.71 7.95
N THR A 43 -1.57 -11.37 7.78
CA THR A 43 -2.50 -11.67 8.87
C THR A 43 -1.87 -12.63 9.89
N LEU A 44 -1.14 -13.64 9.41
CA LEU A 44 -0.38 -14.57 10.25
C LEU A 44 0.77 -13.88 10.98
N LEU A 45 1.51 -12.99 10.30
CA LEU A 45 2.56 -12.19 10.91
C LEU A 45 2.03 -11.36 12.08
N ILE A 46 0.91 -10.65 11.88
CA ILE A 46 0.31 -9.83 12.95
C ILE A 46 -0.10 -10.70 14.14
N LYS A 47 -0.78 -11.83 13.89
CA LYS A 47 -1.18 -12.76 14.98
C LYS A 47 0.03 -13.29 15.74
N MET A 48 1.09 -13.67 15.04
CA MET A 48 2.32 -14.19 15.64
C MET A 48 3.04 -13.13 16.48
N VAL A 49 3.20 -11.91 15.96
CA VAL A 49 3.80 -10.77 16.69
C VAL A 49 3.01 -10.47 17.97
N CYS A 50 1.68 -10.37 17.86
CA CYS A 50 0.83 -10.07 19.01
C CYS A 50 0.83 -11.20 20.05
N SER A 51 0.85 -12.46 19.63
CA SER A 51 0.84 -13.63 20.54
C SER A 51 2.04 -13.71 21.48
N LYS A 52 3.15 -13.01 21.18
CA LYS A 52 4.35 -12.98 22.03
C LYS A 52 4.19 -12.15 23.31
N VAL A 53 3.26 -11.19 23.30
CA VAL A 53 3.08 -10.23 24.40
C VAL A 53 1.66 -10.22 24.95
N LEU A 54 0.71 -10.86 24.26
CA LEU A 54 -0.67 -10.99 24.71
C LEU A 54 -0.83 -12.13 25.72
N ILE A 55 -1.77 -11.93 26.64
CA ILE A 55 -2.20 -12.98 27.56
C ILE A 55 -2.88 -14.10 26.74
N PRO A 56 -2.47 -15.38 26.86
CA PRO A 56 -3.05 -16.48 26.09
C PRO A 56 -4.56 -16.68 26.28
N THR A 57 -5.10 -16.25 27.42
CA THR A 57 -6.53 -16.36 27.76
C THR A 57 -7.37 -15.21 27.22
N ALA A 58 -6.75 -14.15 26.68
CA ALA A 58 -7.48 -13.01 26.14
C ALA A 58 -8.17 -13.38 24.81
N LYS A 59 -9.51 -13.34 24.79
CA LYS A 59 -10.32 -13.60 23.59
C LYS A 59 -10.43 -12.36 22.70
N ILE A 60 -9.30 -11.90 22.18
CA ILE A 60 -9.25 -10.67 21.37
C ILE A 60 -8.76 -11.00 19.97
N ASP A 61 -9.38 -10.36 18.98
CA ASP A 61 -8.91 -10.40 17.61
C ASP A 61 -7.86 -9.29 17.42
N PRO A 62 -6.54 -9.63 17.41
CA PRO A 62 -5.46 -8.63 17.31
C PRO A 62 -5.47 -7.89 15.97
N LEU A 63 -6.26 -8.34 15.00
CA LEU A 63 -6.41 -7.65 13.71
C LEU A 63 -7.30 -6.42 13.83
N ARG A 64 -8.32 -6.47 14.71
CA ARG A 64 -9.36 -5.43 14.82
C ARG A 64 -9.09 -4.43 15.93
N GLN A 65 -8.58 -4.88 17.07
CA GLN A 65 -8.46 -4.06 18.27
C GLN A 65 -6.99 -3.83 18.67
N PRO A 66 -6.66 -2.67 19.27
CA PRO A 66 -5.35 -2.47 19.89
C PRO A 66 -5.12 -3.45 21.03
N ILE A 67 -3.86 -3.88 21.17
CA ILE A 67 -3.45 -4.91 22.14
C ILE A 67 -3.08 -4.34 23.52
N ASP A 68 -3.02 -3.02 23.65
CA ASP A 68 -2.47 -2.30 24.82
C ASP A 68 -3.14 -2.68 26.15
N GLY A 69 -4.44 -3.00 26.13
CA GLY A 69 -5.20 -3.35 27.34
C GLY A 69 -5.06 -4.80 27.81
N HIS A 70 -4.37 -5.67 27.07
CA HIS A 70 -4.37 -7.12 27.29
C HIS A 70 -2.98 -7.74 27.21
N LEU A 71 -1.98 -6.93 27.55
CA LEU A 71 -0.59 -7.34 27.62
C LEU A 71 -0.35 -8.21 28.85
N ASP A 72 0.46 -9.25 28.67
CA ASP A 72 0.95 -10.06 29.78
C ASP A 72 1.89 -9.20 30.63
N PRO A 73 1.70 -9.12 31.97
CA PRO A 73 2.60 -8.38 32.85
C PRO A 73 4.04 -8.93 32.83
N LYS A 74 4.24 -10.22 32.50
CA LYS A 74 5.57 -10.82 32.39
C LYS A 74 5.63 -11.77 31.19
N PRO A 75 5.67 -11.24 29.96
CA PRO A 75 5.64 -12.05 28.75
C PRO A 75 6.92 -12.86 28.61
N TYR A 76 6.78 -14.10 28.15
CA TYR A 76 7.90 -14.96 27.80
C TYR A 76 8.51 -14.53 26.46
N LEU A 77 9.71 -13.94 26.49
CA LEU A 77 10.35 -13.37 25.30
C LEU A 77 11.25 -14.36 24.54
N GLY A 78 11.29 -15.62 24.98
CA GLY A 78 12.02 -16.71 24.34
C GLY A 78 13.14 -17.28 25.20
N TYR A 79 13.53 -18.52 24.90
CA TYR A 79 14.47 -19.27 25.74
C TYR A 79 15.83 -18.60 25.89
N GLU A 80 16.43 -18.13 24.79
CA GLU A 80 17.74 -17.47 24.82
C GLU A 80 17.70 -16.15 25.59
N PHE A 81 16.58 -15.42 25.51
CA PHE A 81 16.37 -14.20 26.26
C PHE A 81 16.30 -14.49 27.76
N GLU A 82 15.46 -15.44 28.18
CA GLU A 82 15.31 -15.80 29.60
C GLU A 82 16.61 -16.37 30.18
N LYS A 83 17.34 -17.18 29.40
CA LYS A 83 18.62 -17.76 29.81
C LYS A 83 19.68 -16.70 30.04
N LEU A 84 19.76 -15.68 29.18
CA LEU A 84 20.73 -14.59 29.36
C LEU A 84 20.26 -13.63 30.47
N ALA A 85 18.96 -13.40 30.60
CA ALA A 85 18.39 -12.61 31.69
C ALA A 85 18.68 -13.22 33.07
N SER A 86 18.65 -14.55 33.21
CA SER A 86 18.95 -15.22 34.48
C SER A 86 20.43 -15.21 34.86
N THR A 87 21.32 -15.05 33.88
CA THR A 87 22.78 -14.93 34.13
C THR A 87 23.20 -13.54 34.58
N LEU A 88 22.34 -12.53 34.37
CA LEU A 88 22.61 -11.16 34.78
C LEU A 88 22.12 -10.93 36.20
N PRO A 89 22.75 -10.03 36.97
CA PRO A 89 22.24 -9.65 38.29
C PRO A 89 20.81 -9.13 38.14
N ALA A 90 19.91 -9.62 39.00
CA ALA A 90 18.51 -9.19 39.02
C ALA A 90 18.44 -7.71 39.41
N GLY A 91 18.40 -6.84 38.40
CA GLY A 91 18.32 -5.40 38.55
C GLY A 91 17.21 -4.80 37.68
N PRO A 92 16.80 -3.55 37.94
CA PRO A 92 15.74 -2.86 37.20
C PRO A 92 16.05 -2.71 35.71
N GLU A 93 17.32 -2.88 35.31
CA GLU A 93 17.79 -2.79 33.93
C GLU A 93 17.20 -3.89 33.03
N VAL A 94 17.07 -5.13 33.53
CA VAL A 94 16.52 -6.24 32.75
C VAL A 94 15.02 -6.02 32.50
N ASP A 95 14.30 -5.54 33.51
CA ASP A 95 12.88 -5.19 33.40
C ASP A 95 12.67 -4.00 32.44
N PHE A 96 13.58 -3.02 32.45
CA PHE A 96 13.58 -1.95 31.46
C PHE A 96 13.73 -2.48 30.03
N VAL A 97 14.63 -3.44 29.79
CA VAL A 97 14.78 -4.08 28.47
C VAL A 97 13.53 -4.88 28.09
N ARG A 98 12.90 -5.61 29.02
CA ARG A 98 11.63 -6.30 28.77
C ARG A 98 10.54 -5.33 28.35
N GLN A 99 10.37 -4.24 29.09
CA GLN A 99 9.38 -3.22 28.77
C GLN A 99 9.66 -2.61 27.39
N ARG A 100 10.92 -2.41 27.03
CA ARG A 100 11.32 -1.96 25.70
C ARG A 100 10.94 -2.95 24.60
N CYS A 101 11.13 -4.26 24.82
CA CYS A 101 10.69 -5.32 23.89
C CYS A 101 9.17 -5.32 23.71
N VAL A 102 8.41 -5.19 24.82
CA VAL A 102 6.94 -5.11 24.78
C VAL A 102 6.49 -3.88 24.00
N ASN A 103 7.04 -2.71 24.32
CA ASN A 103 6.74 -1.44 23.63
C ASN A 103 7.08 -1.52 22.14
N PHE A 104 8.18 -2.16 21.77
CA PHE A 104 8.53 -2.41 20.36
C PHE A 104 7.47 -3.28 19.68
N THR A 105 7.03 -4.36 20.33
CA THR A 105 6.02 -5.28 19.79
C THR A 105 4.69 -4.58 19.58
N VAL A 106 4.26 -3.78 20.55
CA VAL A 106 3.05 -2.95 20.46
C VAL A 106 3.13 -2.01 19.27
N LYS A 107 4.22 -1.23 19.15
CA LYS A 107 4.40 -0.31 18.02
C LYS A 107 4.41 -1.04 16.68
N LEU A 108 5.18 -2.12 16.58
CA LEU A 108 5.25 -2.95 15.38
C LEU A 108 3.88 -3.52 15.00
N SER A 109 3.12 -4.04 15.97
CA SER A 109 1.79 -4.58 15.72
C SER A 109 0.84 -3.51 15.17
N ASN A 110 0.90 -2.29 15.68
CA ASN A 110 0.07 -1.18 15.22
C ASN A 110 0.47 -0.73 13.80
N GLU A 111 1.76 -0.65 13.49
CA GLU A 111 2.25 -0.35 12.15
C GLU A 111 1.86 -1.43 11.14
N LEU A 112 1.94 -2.71 11.50
CA LEU A 112 1.52 -3.81 10.63
C LEU A 112 0.00 -3.80 10.41
N ARG A 113 -0.80 -3.48 11.44
CA ARG A 113 -2.25 -3.34 11.31
C ARG A 113 -2.66 -2.19 10.41
N GLN A 114 -1.94 -1.07 10.43
CA GLN A 114 -2.20 0.06 9.52
C GLN A 114 -2.01 -0.31 8.04
N ARG A 115 -1.24 -1.35 7.74
CA ARG A 115 -1.08 -1.86 6.37
C ARG A 115 -2.22 -2.78 5.92
N LEU A 116 -3.08 -3.23 6.84
CA LEU A 116 -4.27 -3.99 6.47
C LEU A 116 -5.35 -3.05 5.92
N PRO A 117 -5.95 -3.39 4.77
CA PRO A 117 -7.07 -2.61 4.25
C PRO A 117 -8.32 -2.83 5.11
N SER A 118 -9.20 -1.83 5.20
CA SER A 118 -10.41 -1.89 6.04
C SER A 118 -11.35 -3.06 5.68
N ASN A 119 -11.34 -3.49 4.42
CA ASN A 119 -12.11 -4.60 3.88
C ASN A 119 -11.36 -5.94 3.87
N PHE A 120 -10.29 -6.10 4.67
CA PHE A 120 -9.45 -7.31 4.65
C PHE A 120 -10.24 -8.61 4.85
N LYS A 121 -11.32 -8.63 5.65
CA LYS A 121 -12.15 -9.84 5.84
C LYS A 121 -12.86 -10.27 4.57
N ILE A 122 -13.25 -9.31 3.75
CA ILE A 122 -13.93 -9.55 2.48
C ILE A 122 -12.92 -10.07 1.46
N LEU A 123 -11.74 -9.45 1.41
CA LEU A 123 -10.62 -9.92 0.60
C LEU A 123 -10.20 -11.34 0.98
N GLN A 124 -10.19 -11.67 2.27
CA GLN A 124 -9.96 -13.03 2.74
C GLN A 124 -11.06 -13.98 2.26
N GLY A 125 -12.32 -13.52 2.23
CA GLY A 125 -13.44 -14.25 1.64
C GLY A 125 -13.29 -14.51 0.13
N MET A 126 -12.58 -13.65 -0.61
CA MET A 126 -12.33 -13.87 -2.04
C MET A 126 -11.45 -15.10 -2.31
N ALA A 127 -10.64 -15.54 -1.33
CA ALA A 127 -9.87 -16.78 -1.43
C ALA A 127 -10.78 -18.02 -1.60
N ARG A 128 -12.05 -17.95 -1.17
CA ARG A 128 -13.07 -18.99 -1.39
C ARG A 128 -13.43 -19.18 -2.86
N LEU A 129 -13.15 -18.18 -3.70
CA LEU A 129 -13.37 -18.23 -5.15
C LEU A 129 -12.16 -18.79 -5.91
N SER A 130 -11.08 -19.15 -5.21
CA SER A 130 -9.93 -19.81 -5.84
C SER A 130 -10.32 -21.16 -6.44
N VAL A 131 -9.64 -21.56 -7.51
CA VAL A 131 -9.91 -22.84 -8.20
C VAL A 131 -9.87 -24.02 -7.21
N GLY A 132 -8.86 -24.05 -6.35
CA GLY A 132 -8.73 -25.10 -5.32
C GLY A 132 -9.89 -25.11 -4.34
N ALA A 133 -10.40 -23.94 -3.92
CA ALA A 133 -11.56 -23.86 -3.04
C ALA A 133 -12.87 -24.27 -3.74
N CYS A 134 -13.05 -23.90 -5.01
CA CYS A 134 -14.22 -24.27 -5.82
C CYS A 134 -14.32 -25.78 -6.10
N LEU A 135 -13.17 -26.47 -6.16
CA LEU A 135 -13.09 -27.92 -6.36
C LEU A 135 -13.29 -28.73 -5.09
N ARG A 136 -13.40 -28.10 -3.91
CA ARG A 136 -13.68 -28.81 -2.65
C ARG A 136 -15.09 -29.40 -2.66
N VAL A 137 -15.21 -30.61 -2.10
CA VAL A 137 -16.50 -31.32 -1.93
C VAL A 137 -17.44 -30.52 -1.03
N LEU A 138 -16.91 -29.99 0.08
CA LEU A 138 -17.65 -29.12 1.00
C LEU A 138 -17.37 -27.66 0.64
N LYS A 139 -18.39 -26.98 0.12
CA LYS A 139 -18.32 -25.58 -0.26
C LYS A 139 -18.62 -24.69 0.94
N GLU A 140 -17.73 -23.75 1.21
CA GLU A 140 -17.98 -22.71 2.20
C GLU A 140 -19.05 -21.73 1.70
N PRO A 141 -19.88 -21.17 2.60
CA PRO A 141 -20.87 -20.18 2.20
C PRO A 141 -20.22 -18.91 1.64
N ILE A 142 -20.75 -18.45 0.50
CA ILE A 142 -20.33 -17.21 -0.18
C ILE A 142 -21.34 -16.08 -0.01
N THR A 143 -22.33 -16.25 0.88
CA THR A 143 -23.44 -15.29 1.08
C THR A 143 -22.94 -13.91 1.48
N GLU A 144 -22.06 -13.81 2.48
CA GLU A 144 -21.49 -12.53 2.94
C GLU A 144 -20.73 -11.80 1.82
N LEU A 145 -20.04 -12.57 0.96
CA LEU A 145 -19.31 -12.02 -0.18
C LEU A 145 -20.30 -11.51 -1.23
N ALA A 146 -21.33 -12.28 -1.56
CA ALA A 146 -22.35 -11.94 -2.54
C ALA A 146 -23.16 -10.69 -2.12
N GLU A 147 -23.53 -10.59 -0.84
CA GLU A 147 -24.20 -9.42 -0.27
C GLU A 147 -23.34 -8.15 -0.43
N HIS A 148 -22.02 -8.25 -0.22
CA HIS A 148 -21.11 -7.11 -0.40
C HIS A 148 -20.99 -6.65 -1.87
N PHE A 149 -21.21 -7.55 -2.82
CA PHE A 149 -21.30 -7.22 -4.25
C PHE A 149 -22.70 -6.79 -4.71
N GLY A 150 -23.66 -6.63 -3.78
CA GLY A 150 -25.02 -6.18 -4.07
C GLY A 150 -25.93 -7.27 -4.62
N VAL A 151 -25.58 -8.56 -4.46
CA VAL A 151 -26.46 -9.66 -4.84
C VAL A 151 -27.53 -9.82 -3.77
N GLN A 152 -28.73 -9.32 -4.06
CA GLN A 152 -29.88 -9.51 -3.16
C GLN A 152 -30.28 -10.99 -3.09
N THR A 153 -30.36 -11.52 -1.87
CA THR A 153 -30.86 -12.87 -1.66
C THR A 153 -32.36 -12.93 -1.94
N LYS A 154 -32.88 -14.11 -2.31
CA LYS A 154 -34.35 -14.28 -2.49
C LYS A 154 -35.14 -13.85 -1.24
N ARG A 155 -34.54 -13.95 -0.05
CA ARG A 155 -35.13 -13.56 1.23
C ARG A 155 -35.37 -12.05 1.34
N ASP A 156 -34.47 -11.25 0.79
CA ASP A 156 -34.58 -9.79 0.77
C ASP A 156 -35.67 -9.35 -0.21
N ARG A 157 -35.75 -9.99 -1.38
CA ARG A 157 -36.83 -9.77 -2.36
C ARG A 157 -38.21 -10.14 -1.83
N SER A 158 -38.33 -11.19 -1.02
CA SER A 158 -39.60 -11.56 -0.38
C SER A 158 -40.01 -10.59 0.72
N ARG A 159 -39.04 -10.01 1.45
CA ARG A 159 -39.31 -8.97 2.44
C ARG A 159 -39.69 -7.64 1.81
N GLU A 160 -39.00 -7.21 0.75
CA GLU A 160 -39.38 -6.01 -0.02
C GLU A 160 -40.79 -6.15 -0.57
N ARG A 161 -41.15 -7.30 -1.15
CA ARG A 161 -42.52 -7.57 -1.61
C ARG A 161 -43.55 -7.61 -0.47
N ALA A 162 -43.22 -8.18 0.68
CA ALA A 162 -44.13 -8.21 1.83
C ALA A 162 -44.33 -6.83 2.47
N VAL A 163 -43.33 -5.95 2.40
CA VAL A 163 -43.45 -4.54 2.83
C VAL A 163 -44.27 -3.73 1.82
N GLU A 164 -44.11 -4.01 0.52
CA GLU A 164 -44.90 -3.38 -0.55
C GLU A 164 -46.38 -3.82 -0.53
N GLU A 165 -46.66 -5.06 -0.14
CA GLU A 165 -48.01 -5.62 -0.04
C GLU A 165 -48.75 -5.22 1.26
N ALA A 166 -48.02 -4.81 2.31
CA ALA A 166 -48.59 -4.45 3.60
C ALA A 166 -49.03 -2.98 3.75
N ASP A 167 -48.76 -2.10 2.77
CA ASP A 167 -49.13 -0.68 2.86
C ASP A 167 -49.60 -0.09 1.50
N PRO A 168 -50.72 -0.57 0.92
CA PRO A 168 -51.24 -0.07 -0.36
C PRO A 168 -51.80 1.36 -0.29
N ALA A 169 -51.85 1.97 0.90
CA ALA A 169 -52.43 3.30 1.12
C ALA A 169 -51.41 4.45 1.06
N LYS A 170 -50.12 4.16 0.82
CA LYS A 170 -49.06 5.18 0.66
C LYS A 170 -48.50 5.28 -0.76
N THR A 171 -49.27 4.91 -1.77
CA THR A 171 -48.99 5.30 -3.16
C THR A 171 -49.68 6.62 -3.52
N HIS A 172 -49.28 7.71 -2.86
CA HIS A 172 -49.27 9.05 -3.47
C HIS A 172 -48.50 10.01 -2.56
N GLY A 173 -47.36 10.49 -3.03
CA GLY A 173 -46.68 11.64 -2.43
C GLY A 173 -45.36 11.33 -1.72
N SER A 174 -44.35 10.93 -2.49
CA SER A 174 -42.97 11.40 -2.32
C SER A 174 -42.13 10.84 -3.44
N GLY A 175 -42.00 11.63 -4.51
CA GLY A 175 -40.95 11.42 -5.50
C GLY A 175 -39.60 11.51 -4.79
N GLN A 176 -39.01 10.36 -4.46
CA GLN A 176 -37.61 10.30 -4.13
C GLN A 176 -36.82 10.55 -5.42
N ILE A 177 -36.26 11.74 -5.44
CA ILE A 177 -35.16 12.20 -6.26
C ILE A 177 -34.16 11.05 -6.44
N LEU A 178 -34.12 10.49 -7.65
CA LEU A 178 -32.98 9.71 -8.14
C LEU A 178 -31.68 10.46 -7.78
N PRO A 179 -30.57 9.79 -7.42
CA PRO A 179 -29.31 10.48 -7.21
C PRO A 179 -28.84 11.06 -8.55
N ALA A 180 -29.20 12.33 -8.79
CA ALA A 180 -28.71 13.17 -9.88
C ALA A 180 -27.18 13.43 -9.78
N MET A 181 -26.49 12.78 -8.83
CA MET A 181 -25.04 12.81 -8.67
C MET A 181 -24.28 11.98 -9.72
N GLN A 182 -24.91 11.05 -10.45
CA GLN A 182 -24.22 10.31 -11.51
C GLN A 182 -24.05 11.13 -12.81
N PHE A 183 -24.92 12.11 -13.08
CA PHE A 183 -24.84 12.89 -14.32
C PHE A 183 -23.87 14.07 -14.21
N ARG A 184 -23.81 14.75 -13.05
CA ARG A 184 -22.85 15.85 -12.82
C ARG A 184 -21.40 15.37 -12.76
N GLN A 185 -21.13 14.19 -12.19
CA GLN A 185 -19.79 13.61 -12.24
C GLN A 185 -19.38 13.26 -13.68
N ARG A 186 -20.26 12.65 -14.48
CA ARG A 186 -19.96 12.32 -15.88
C ARG A 186 -19.74 13.56 -16.74
N ALA A 187 -20.50 14.63 -16.52
CA ALA A 187 -20.28 15.91 -17.21
C ALA A 187 -18.93 16.56 -16.85
N ALA A 188 -18.52 16.51 -15.57
CA ALA A 188 -17.22 17.02 -15.15
C ALA A 188 -16.05 16.25 -15.80
N TRP A 189 -16.18 14.93 -15.97
CA TRP A 189 -15.19 14.11 -16.68
C TRP A 189 -15.11 14.45 -18.17
N VAL A 190 -16.24 14.74 -18.83
CA VAL A 190 -16.25 15.16 -20.24
C VAL A 190 -15.60 16.53 -20.42
N VAL A 191 -15.87 17.49 -19.52
CA VAL A 191 -15.23 18.82 -19.55
C VAL A 191 -13.73 18.73 -19.28
N LEU A 192 -13.30 17.89 -18.34
CA LEU A 192 -11.88 17.67 -18.07
C LEU A 192 -11.17 17.03 -19.27
N PHE A 193 -11.80 16.06 -19.94
CA PHE A 193 -11.26 15.44 -21.16
C PHE A 193 -11.15 16.43 -22.32
N LEU A 194 -12.15 17.29 -22.52
CA LEU A 194 -12.12 18.36 -23.52
C LEU A 194 -11.01 19.37 -23.21
N TYR A 195 -10.82 19.75 -21.94
CA TYR A 195 -9.78 20.69 -21.54
C TYR A 195 -8.36 20.11 -21.76
N LEU A 196 -8.14 18.84 -21.40
CA LEU A 196 -6.87 18.16 -21.63
C LEU A 196 -6.60 17.93 -23.13
N GLY A 197 -7.62 17.55 -23.90
CA GLY A 197 -7.52 17.38 -25.35
C GLY A 197 -7.22 18.70 -26.07
N CYS A 198 -7.90 19.79 -25.68
CA CYS A 198 -7.68 21.11 -26.26
C CYS A 198 -6.32 21.70 -25.86
N GLY A 199 -5.90 21.51 -24.60
CA GLY A 199 -4.55 21.86 -24.15
C GLY A 199 -3.45 21.12 -24.94
N PHE A 200 -3.67 19.83 -25.22
CA PHE A 200 -2.75 19.03 -26.05
C PHE A 200 -2.68 19.53 -27.50
N LEU A 201 -3.82 19.87 -28.11
CA LEU A 201 -3.86 20.45 -29.47
C LEU A 201 -3.12 21.79 -29.53
N CYS A 202 -3.32 22.68 -28.55
CA CYS A 202 -2.58 23.94 -28.45
C CYS A 202 -1.06 23.73 -28.25
N LEU A 203 -0.66 22.78 -27.40
CA LEU A 203 0.76 22.44 -27.20
C LEU A 203 1.41 21.86 -28.46
N THR A 204 0.69 21.06 -29.25
CA THR A 204 1.22 20.52 -30.51
C THR A 204 1.46 21.61 -31.57
N GLN A 205 0.62 22.65 -31.61
CA GLN A 205 0.81 23.84 -32.46
C GLN A 205 1.98 24.70 -31.97
N LEU A 206 2.13 24.88 -30.65
CA LEU A 206 3.23 25.65 -30.07
C LEU A 206 4.60 24.98 -30.27
N PHE A 207 4.64 23.64 -30.33
CA PHE A 207 5.84 22.88 -30.66
C PHE A 207 6.15 22.78 -32.16
N GLN A 208 5.19 23.03 -33.06
CA GLN A 208 5.46 23.13 -34.50
C GLN A 208 6.32 24.36 -34.84
N LEU A 209 6.17 25.44 -34.06
CA LEU A 209 6.88 26.71 -34.28
C LEU A 209 8.32 26.71 -33.75
N ARG A 210 8.76 25.66 -33.05
CA ARG A 210 10.08 25.61 -32.40
C ARG A 210 10.85 24.34 -32.82
N ASN A 211 11.53 24.45 -33.96
CA ASN A 211 12.62 23.61 -34.45
C ASN A 211 12.29 22.17 -34.93
N GLY A 212 12.17 22.01 -36.26
CA GLY A 212 13.21 21.37 -37.09
C GLY A 212 13.70 19.95 -36.77
N GLY A 213 12.93 19.10 -36.09
CA GLY A 213 13.35 17.72 -35.79
C GLY A 213 12.18 16.74 -35.83
N THR A 214 11.88 16.19 -37.01
CA THR A 214 10.74 15.29 -37.28
C THR A 214 10.88 13.88 -36.71
N LEU A 215 12.05 13.48 -36.17
CA LEU A 215 12.30 12.08 -35.81
C LEU A 215 11.76 11.63 -34.44
N LEU A 216 11.56 12.54 -33.48
CA LEU A 216 11.13 12.17 -32.11
C LEU A 216 9.59 12.05 -31.95
N ARG A 217 8.81 12.47 -32.94
CA ARG A 217 7.34 12.49 -32.84
C ARG A 217 6.70 11.11 -33.01
N VAL A 218 7.30 10.21 -33.79
CA VAL A 218 6.66 8.93 -34.15
C VAL A 218 6.76 7.91 -33.00
N GLN A 219 7.84 7.94 -32.23
CA GLN A 219 8.07 6.95 -31.17
C GLN A 219 7.20 7.20 -29.91
N GLY A 220 6.88 8.46 -29.60
CA GLY A 220 5.97 8.79 -28.49
C GLY A 220 4.50 8.47 -28.79
N PHE A 221 4.07 8.64 -30.05
CA PHE A 221 2.69 8.37 -30.46
C PHE A 221 2.32 6.89 -30.47
N ALA A 222 3.26 6.01 -30.83
CA ALA A 222 3.03 4.55 -30.81
C ALA A 222 2.79 4.01 -29.39
N VAL A 223 3.48 4.56 -28.38
CA VAL A 223 3.30 4.17 -26.97
C VAL A 223 1.95 4.67 -26.44
N LEU A 224 1.53 5.87 -26.82
CA LEU A 224 0.24 6.43 -26.41
C LEU A 224 -0.95 5.70 -27.05
N LEU A 225 -0.85 5.28 -28.32
CA LEU A 225 -1.86 4.46 -29.01
C LEU A 225 -1.90 3.00 -28.52
N ALA A 226 -0.77 2.43 -28.10
CA ALA A 226 -0.75 1.10 -27.48
C ALA A 226 -1.49 1.08 -26.13
N CYS A 227 -1.46 2.19 -25.38
CA CYS A 227 -2.09 2.28 -24.06
C CYS A 227 -3.61 2.53 -24.10
N THR A 228 -4.18 3.03 -25.20
CA THR A 228 -5.63 3.31 -25.28
C THR A 228 -6.48 2.09 -25.65
N LYS A 229 -5.86 0.96 -26.01
CA LYS A 229 -6.58 -0.25 -26.47
C LYS A 229 -6.93 -1.25 -25.36
N THR A 230 -6.46 -1.05 -24.12
CA THR A 230 -6.74 -1.95 -22.99
C THR A 230 -7.49 -1.23 -21.88
N ASP A 231 -8.70 -1.71 -21.60
CA ASP A 231 -9.69 -1.13 -20.69
C ASP A 231 -9.29 -1.25 -19.21
N THR A 232 -8.30 -0.46 -18.78
CA THR A 232 -7.88 -0.35 -17.36
C THR A 232 -7.65 1.10 -16.97
N LYS A 233 -8.72 1.90 -17.00
CA LYS A 233 -8.68 3.38 -16.91
C LYS A 233 -8.32 3.99 -15.54
N PHE A 234 -8.07 3.22 -14.48
CA PHE A 234 -7.82 3.80 -13.15
C PHE A 234 -6.39 3.64 -12.61
N ARG A 235 -5.58 2.71 -13.13
CA ARG A 235 -4.21 2.50 -12.65
C ARG A 235 -3.15 3.30 -13.42
N MET A 236 -3.40 3.67 -14.67
CA MET A 236 -2.38 4.35 -15.49
C MET A 236 -2.16 5.83 -15.16
N VAL A 237 -3.18 6.54 -14.64
CA VAL A 237 -3.04 7.98 -14.36
C VAL A 237 -2.07 8.23 -13.19
N ASN A 238 -2.03 7.34 -12.19
CA ASN A 238 -1.09 7.46 -11.07
C ASN A 238 0.34 7.01 -11.43
N SER A 239 0.54 6.15 -12.43
CA SER A 239 1.89 5.72 -12.85
C SER A 239 2.52 6.63 -13.90
N MET A 240 1.72 7.34 -14.70
CA MET A 240 2.25 8.25 -15.74
C MET A 240 2.67 9.62 -15.20
N PHE A 241 2.04 10.09 -14.12
CA PHE A 241 2.34 11.39 -13.52
C PHE A 241 3.82 11.54 -13.08
N PRO A 242 4.46 10.56 -12.41
CA PRO A 242 5.87 10.67 -12.05
C PRO A 242 6.81 10.63 -13.27
N PHE A 243 6.45 9.95 -14.36
CA PHE A 243 7.26 9.93 -15.59
C PHE A 243 7.21 11.27 -16.35
N LEU A 244 6.05 11.93 -16.36
CA LEU A 244 5.91 13.27 -16.96
C LEU A 244 6.62 14.34 -16.13
N LEU A 245 6.56 14.26 -14.80
CA LEU A 245 7.33 15.15 -13.93
C LEU A 245 8.84 14.95 -14.08
N CYS A 246 9.31 13.71 -14.23
CA CYS A 246 10.74 13.41 -14.40
C CYS A 246 11.28 13.93 -15.76
N THR A 247 10.49 13.79 -16.84
CA THR A 247 10.85 14.30 -18.17
C THR A 247 10.80 15.83 -18.25
N MET A 248 9.83 16.46 -17.57
CA MET A 248 9.82 17.93 -17.42
C MET A 248 10.98 18.44 -16.56
N TRP A 249 11.35 17.75 -15.49
CA TRP A 249 12.46 18.17 -14.62
C TRP A 249 13.81 18.11 -15.34
N THR A 250 14.04 17.06 -16.13
CA THR A 250 15.28 16.90 -16.90
C THR A 250 15.40 17.90 -18.05
N THR A 251 14.28 18.31 -18.66
CA THR A 251 14.27 19.37 -19.68
C THR A 251 14.45 20.76 -19.08
N PHE A 252 13.92 21.03 -17.88
CA PHE A 252 14.07 22.33 -17.21
C PHE A 252 15.47 22.56 -16.61
N ARG A 253 16.23 21.49 -16.31
CA ARG A 253 17.58 21.60 -15.73
C ARG A 253 18.71 21.81 -16.73
N ARG A 254 18.46 21.68 -18.04
CA ARG A 254 19.43 22.07 -19.08
C ARG A 254 19.45 23.59 -19.22
N LYS A 255 20.23 24.25 -18.36
CA LYS A 255 20.63 25.65 -18.58
C LYS A 255 21.34 25.76 -19.94
N PRO A 256 21.05 26.79 -20.75
CA PRO A 256 21.82 27.06 -21.94
C PRO A 256 23.22 27.52 -21.52
N THR A 257 24.24 26.70 -21.79
CA THR A 257 25.63 27.15 -21.72
C THR A 257 25.83 28.20 -22.81
N ARG A 258 25.96 29.46 -22.35
CA ARG A 258 26.30 30.61 -23.18
C ARG A 258 27.73 30.42 -23.67
N ASN A 259 27.86 30.07 -24.95
CA ASN A 259 29.13 30.07 -25.66
C ASN A 259 29.63 31.52 -25.75
N GLY A 260 30.70 31.81 -25.01
CA GLY A 260 31.45 33.05 -25.09
C GLY A 260 32.92 32.67 -25.19
N GLY A 261 33.42 32.58 -26.42
CA GLY A 261 34.85 32.55 -26.65
C GLY A 261 35.46 33.88 -26.25
N ASN A 262 36.65 33.84 -25.67
CA ASN A 262 37.71 34.76 -26.03
C ASN A 262 39.06 34.09 -25.78
N LYS A 263 39.84 34.15 -26.85
CA LYS A 263 41.21 33.72 -27.05
C LYS A 263 42.10 34.88 -26.60
N LEU A 264 43.12 34.63 -25.79
CA LEU A 264 44.32 35.46 -25.70
C LEU A 264 45.44 34.64 -25.07
N ASP A 265 46.44 34.39 -25.91
CA ASP A 265 47.77 33.87 -25.61
C ASP A 265 48.49 34.77 -24.61
N VAL A 266 49.41 34.22 -23.80
CA VAL A 266 50.69 34.83 -23.33
C VAL A 266 51.45 33.79 -22.47
N GLU A 267 52.51 33.26 -23.10
CA GLU A 267 53.92 33.24 -22.66
C GLU A 267 54.42 32.39 -21.47
N ALA A 268 55.64 31.88 -21.69
CA ALA A 268 56.43 30.91 -20.93
C ALA A 268 57.01 31.42 -19.60
N GLU A 269 57.32 30.50 -18.68
CA GLU A 269 58.69 30.12 -18.27
C GLU A 269 58.67 29.14 -17.06
N PRO A 270 59.70 28.31 -16.85
CA PRO A 270 59.74 27.20 -15.91
C PRO A 270 60.36 27.61 -14.56
N PHE A 271 60.04 26.91 -13.46
CA PHE A 271 60.84 27.04 -12.24
C PHE A 271 60.90 25.75 -11.42
N GLU A 272 62.10 25.52 -10.90
CA GLU A 272 62.70 24.29 -10.41
C GLU A 272 62.21 23.81 -9.03
N LEU A 273 62.38 22.50 -8.80
CA LEU A 273 62.32 21.86 -7.49
C LEU A 273 63.67 21.97 -6.76
N PRO A 274 63.68 22.16 -5.43
CA PRO A 274 64.77 21.68 -4.61
C PRO A 274 64.36 20.45 -3.80
N VAL A 275 65.41 19.65 -3.56
CA VAL A 275 65.54 18.41 -2.77
C VAL A 275 65.01 18.55 -1.34
#